data_AF-A0A7X7H8W8-F1
#
_entry.id   AF-A0A7X7H8W8-F1
#
_cell.length_a   1.000
_cell.length_b   1.000
_cell.length_c   1.000
_cell.angle_alpha   90.00
_cell.angle_beta   90.00
_cell.angle_gamma   90.00
#
_symmetry.space_group_name_H-M   'P 1'
#
loop_
_entity.id
_entity.type
_entity.pdbx_description
1 polymer ?
#
loop_
_entity_poly.entity_id
_entity_poly.type
_entity_poly.pdbx_seq_one_letter_code
_entity_poly.pdbx_strand_id
1 'polypeptide(L)'
;YDILVFNQSTSEFGSVSFRGLDKQETAEVVANEFASRWYKVRNEYEKVAVEPEWLGVGNYQNAEVTQDMIDEEVEHTMNGDATTKSRETVIATVVPKNIIHTLKVKVHIKGIYNLRSARASINSMAEGHRLVSNKPTKSKATYLMEEWRLTRNEADPTTGYIETSITCFGLPDGHQAMAEENLLSLSVLLQDNKTMMEFPFQVGNMFTKSTGADNQENQLVLYLEIDDNITLPDVEPEGGTSGGFDAEVEDWGDEEEYEIEI
;
A
#
# COMPACT_ATOMS: atom_id res chain seq x y z
N TYR A 1 21.53 22.40 11.28
CA TYR A 1 21.26 21.60 10.08
C TYR A 1 20.08 20.71 10.33
N ASP A 2 19.24 20.53 9.34
CA ASP A 2 18.21 19.51 9.37
C ASP A 2 18.54 18.43 8.35
N ILE A 3 18.35 17.18 8.76
CA ILE A 3 18.83 16.01 8.03
C ILE A 3 17.62 15.15 7.68
N LEU A 4 17.58 14.70 6.43
CA LEU A 4 16.60 13.76 5.93
C LEU A 4 17.35 12.64 5.20
N VAL A 5 17.05 11.40 5.55
CA VAL A 5 17.74 10.20 5.08
C VAL A 5 16.71 9.23 4.49
N PHE A 6 17.05 8.67 3.34
CA PHE A 6 16.30 7.61 2.66
C PHE A 6 17.23 6.42 2.38
N ASN A 7 16.65 5.24 2.19
CA ASN A 7 17.42 4.02 1.87
C ASN A 7 18.00 3.99 0.45
N GLN A 8 17.53 4.85 -0.47
CA GLN A 8 18.03 5.00 -1.84
C GLN A 8 17.96 6.46 -2.28
N SER A 9 18.57 6.81 -3.42
CA SER A 9 18.42 8.14 -4.00
C SER A 9 17.02 8.34 -4.58
N THR A 10 16.58 9.60 -4.67
CA THR A 10 15.22 9.94 -5.13
C THR A 10 14.94 9.56 -6.59
N SER A 11 15.99 9.29 -7.39
CA SER A 11 15.88 8.88 -8.79
C SER A 11 15.91 7.36 -9.00
N GLU A 12 16.16 6.57 -7.96
CA GLU A 12 16.25 5.10 -8.06
C GLU A 12 14.89 4.42 -7.86
N PHE A 13 13.92 5.10 -7.27
CA PHE A 13 12.56 4.59 -7.10
C PHE A 13 11.76 4.68 -8.40
N GLY A 14 11.10 3.58 -8.80
CA GLY A 14 10.24 3.52 -9.98
C GLY A 14 8.75 3.70 -9.67
N SER A 15 8.34 3.39 -8.44
CA SER A 15 6.94 3.38 -7.99
C SER A 15 6.50 4.64 -7.26
N VAL A 16 7.44 5.52 -6.88
CA VAL A 16 7.15 6.73 -6.10
C VAL A 16 7.86 7.97 -6.66
N SER A 17 7.36 9.14 -6.34
CA SER A 17 7.95 10.44 -6.66
C SER A 17 8.14 11.28 -5.41
N PHE A 18 9.27 11.97 -5.30
CA PHE A 18 9.54 12.93 -4.22
C PHE A 18 9.20 14.35 -4.66
N ARG A 19 8.55 15.11 -3.78
CA ARG A 19 8.09 16.48 -4.05
C ARG A 19 8.38 17.38 -2.85
N GLY A 20 8.45 18.69 -3.10
CA GLY A 20 8.64 19.69 -2.05
C GLY A 20 9.96 19.56 -1.28
N LEU A 21 11.01 18.98 -1.88
CA LEU A 21 12.32 18.80 -1.24
C LEU A 21 13.12 20.10 -1.08
N ASP A 22 12.68 21.19 -1.72
CA ASP A 22 13.26 22.53 -1.59
C ASP A 22 13.04 23.14 -0.19
N LYS A 23 12.00 22.68 0.52
CA LYS A 23 11.75 23.02 1.93
C LYS A 23 11.40 21.77 2.69
N GLN A 24 12.10 21.55 3.78
CA GLN A 24 11.92 20.35 4.56
C GLN A 24 10.46 20.16 5.01
N GLU A 25 9.78 21.22 5.48
CA GLU A 25 8.37 21.16 5.91
C GLU A 25 7.39 20.65 4.84
N THR A 26 7.72 20.81 3.57
CA THR A 26 6.89 20.38 2.42
C THR A 26 7.35 19.07 1.79
N ALA A 27 8.43 18.47 2.30
CA ALA A 27 9.00 17.26 1.76
C ALA A 27 8.03 16.09 1.92
N GLU A 28 7.59 15.55 0.79
CA GLU A 28 6.71 14.38 0.72
C GLU A 28 7.16 13.40 -0.36
N VAL A 29 6.79 12.15 -0.17
CA VAL A 29 6.87 11.09 -1.18
C VAL A 29 5.45 10.64 -1.50
N VAL A 30 5.15 10.42 -2.76
CA VAL A 30 3.82 9.99 -3.21
C VAL A 30 3.95 8.82 -4.18
N ALA A 31 2.93 7.97 -4.22
CA ALA A 31 2.85 6.91 -5.21
C ALA A 31 2.75 7.52 -6.62
N ASN A 32 3.41 6.87 -7.58
CA ASN A 32 3.23 7.19 -8.99
C ASN A 32 1.83 6.74 -9.43
N GLU A 33 1.31 7.43 -10.43
CA GLU A 33 -0.01 7.13 -11.01
C GLU A 33 0.16 6.24 -12.24
N PHE A 34 -0.79 5.35 -12.48
CA PHE A 34 -0.87 4.58 -13.73
C PHE A 34 -2.30 4.51 -14.26
N ALA A 35 -2.43 4.33 -15.57
CA ALA A 35 -3.71 4.06 -16.20
C ALA A 35 -3.97 2.54 -16.17
N SER A 36 -5.05 2.14 -15.51
CA SER A 36 -5.53 0.77 -15.57
C SER A 36 -6.23 0.49 -16.89
N ARG A 37 -6.15 -0.75 -17.37
CA ARG A 37 -6.90 -1.20 -18.55
C ARG A 37 -8.35 -1.51 -18.20
N TRP A 38 -8.60 -1.95 -16.96
CA TRP A 38 -9.92 -2.43 -16.54
C TRP A 38 -10.64 -1.50 -15.57
N TYR A 39 -9.90 -0.73 -14.77
CA TYR A 39 -10.50 0.13 -13.76
C TYR A 39 -10.80 1.51 -14.35
N LYS A 40 -12.07 1.91 -14.30
CA LYS A 40 -12.49 3.25 -14.70
C LYS A 40 -12.47 4.18 -13.49
N VAL A 41 -11.69 5.24 -13.59
CA VAL A 41 -11.71 6.31 -12.57
C VAL A 41 -13.10 6.93 -12.49
N ARG A 42 -13.61 7.11 -11.27
CA ARG A 42 -14.96 7.61 -11.00
C ARG A 42 -15.09 9.11 -11.28
N ASN A 43 -13.98 9.83 -11.31
CA ASN A 43 -13.92 11.25 -11.64
C ASN A 43 -12.47 11.66 -12.02
N GLU A 44 -12.32 12.87 -12.56
CA GLU A 44 -11.04 13.43 -13.01
C GLU A 44 -9.98 13.65 -11.90
N TYR A 45 -10.38 13.56 -10.63
CA TYR A 45 -9.49 13.75 -9.48
C TYR A 45 -9.06 12.44 -8.83
N GLU A 46 -9.65 11.29 -9.23
CA GLU A 46 -9.26 9.99 -8.71
C GLU A 46 -7.96 9.54 -9.34
N LYS A 47 -6.97 9.23 -8.49
CA LYS A 47 -5.66 8.73 -8.90
C LYS A 47 -5.58 7.23 -8.62
N VAL A 48 -5.16 6.47 -9.61
CA VAL A 48 -4.84 5.04 -9.43
C VAL A 48 -3.35 4.91 -9.14
N ALA A 49 -3.02 4.51 -7.92
CA ALA A 49 -1.65 4.46 -7.42
C ALA A 49 -0.95 3.14 -7.78
N VAL A 50 0.29 3.24 -8.24
CA VAL A 50 1.24 2.12 -8.28
C VAL A 50 1.59 1.73 -6.84
N GLU A 51 1.72 0.44 -6.58
CA GLU A 51 2.21 -0.10 -5.31
C GLU A 51 3.61 0.46 -4.99
N PRO A 52 3.80 1.20 -3.88
CA PRO A 52 5.08 1.78 -3.54
C PRO A 52 6.10 0.72 -3.11
N GLU A 53 7.33 0.87 -3.57
CA GLU A 53 8.50 0.12 -3.10
C GLU A 53 8.82 0.43 -1.63
N TRP A 54 9.47 -0.52 -0.95
CA TRP A 54 9.90 -0.37 0.44
C TRP A 54 10.80 0.85 0.63
N LEU A 55 10.31 1.80 1.43
CA LEU A 55 10.96 3.07 1.69
C LEU A 55 11.19 3.26 3.19
N GLY A 56 12.47 3.37 3.55
CA GLY A 56 12.92 3.72 4.89
C GLY A 56 13.21 5.21 4.96
N VAL A 57 12.58 5.93 5.88
CA VAL A 57 12.77 7.38 6.06
C VAL A 57 13.22 7.67 7.48
N GLY A 58 14.24 8.49 7.63
CA GLY A 58 14.66 9.03 8.92
C GLY A 58 14.90 10.54 8.81
N ASN A 59 14.51 11.28 9.85
CA ASN A 59 14.79 12.71 9.93
C ASN A 59 15.45 13.07 11.28
N TYR A 60 16.23 14.14 11.26
CA TYR A 60 16.80 14.76 12.46
C TYR A 60 16.72 16.28 12.29
N GLN A 61 16.26 16.97 13.33
CA GLN A 61 16.07 18.42 13.33
C GLN A 61 17.11 19.08 14.22
N ASN A 62 17.58 20.25 13.83
CA ASN A 62 18.48 21.09 14.62
C ASN A 62 19.81 20.41 14.99
N ALA A 63 20.40 19.62 14.09
CA ALA A 63 21.78 19.16 14.23
C ALA A 63 22.72 20.36 14.27
N GLU A 64 23.50 20.48 15.34
CA GLU A 64 24.39 21.61 15.57
C GLU A 64 25.81 21.26 15.13
N VAL A 65 26.43 22.18 14.41
CA VAL A 65 27.88 22.17 14.18
C VAL A 65 28.40 23.44 14.82
N THR A 66 29.18 23.28 15.89
CA THR A 66 29.76 24.39 16.62
C THR A 66 31.09 24.83 15.99
N GLN A 67 31.53 26.04 16.29
CA GLN A 67 32.84 26.53 15.84
C GLN A 67 33.98 25.66 16.39
N ASP A 68 33.87 25.20 17.64
CA ASP A 68 34.85 24.31 18.27
C ASP A 68 35.04 23.02 17.47
N MET A 69 33.95 22.42 16.94
CA MET A 69 34.01 21.22 16.10
C MET A 69 34.74 21.46 14.77
N ILE A 70 34.69 22.69 14.25
CA ILE A 70 35.38 23.09 13.03
C ILE A 70 36.86 23.36 13.34
N ASP A 71 37.13 24.08 14.42
CA ASP A 71 38.48 24.46 14.84
C ASP A 71 39.33 23.22 15.17
N GLU A 72 38.74 22.23 15.86
CA GLU A 72 39.38 20.93 16.10
C GLU A 72 39.78 20.22 14.79
N GLU A 73 38.91 20.21 13.77
CA GLU A 73 39.18 19.56 12.47
C GLU A 73 40.26 20.30 11.66
N VAL A 74 40.27 21.64 11.73
CA VAL A 74 41.28 22.48 11.07
C VAL A 74 42.66 22.31 11.70
N GLU A 75 42.74 22.32 13.04
CA GLU A 75 43.99 22.05 13.77
C GLU A 75 44.56 20.67 13.45
N HIS A 76 43.69 19.64 13.37
CA HIS A 76 44.07 18.30 12.94
C HIS A 76 44.64 18.27 11.51
N THR A 77 44.00 18.97 10.56
CA THR A 77 44.44 19.01 9.15
C THR A 77 45.76 19.76 8.97
N MET A 78 45.97 20.86 9.71
CA MET A 78 47.18 21.69 9.59
C MET A 78 48.42 21.11 10.28
N ASN A 79 48.25 20.36 11.38
CA ASN A 79 49.38 19.84 12.16
C ASN A 79 49.99 18.54 11.59
N GLY A 80 49.44 17.97 10.51
CA GLY A 80 50.07 16.90 9.72
C GLY A 80 50.36 15.61 10.49
N ASP A 81 49.77 15.43 11.68
CA ASP A 81 50.03 14.27 12.52
C ASP A 81 49.18 13.09 12.03
N ALA A 82 49.74 12.31 11.11
CA ALA A 82 49.14 11.10 10.55
C ALA A 82 48.89 9.98 11.60
N THR A 83 49.22 10.21 12.88
CA THR A 83 49.13 9.19 13.94
C THR A 83 47.93 9.34 14.87
N THR A 84 47.24 10.49 14.87
CA THR A 84 45.97 10.68 15.60
C THR A 84 44.80 10.46 14.64
N LYS A 85 44.01 9.41 14.87
CA LYS A 85 42.73 9.20 14.15
C LYS A 85 41.90 10.48 14.28
N SER A 86 41.42 11.04 13.17
CA SER A 86 40.44 12.13 13.15
C SER A 86 39.35 11.82 14.18
N ARG A 87 39.10 12.74 15.11
CA ARG A 87 38.07 12.54 16.13
C ARG A 87 36.72 12.68 15.45
N GLU A 88 36.16 11.55 15.01
CA GLU A 88 34.82 11.50 14.43
C GLU A 88 33.83 12.13 15.43
N THR A 89 33.23 13.24 15.03
CA THR A 89 32.23 13.93 15.84
C THR A 89 30.84 13.62 15.30
N VAL A 90 30.02 12.98 16.13
CA VAL A 90 28.65 12.63 15.76
C VAL A 90 27.76 13.85 15.95
N ILE A 91 27.29 14.43 14.84
CA ILE A 91 26.39 15.60 14.84
C ILE A 91 24.90 15.19 14.81
N ALA A 92 24.61 13.96 14.41
CA ALA A 92 23.28 13.36 14.42
C ALA A 92 23.35 11.83 14.31
N THR A 93 22.40 11.16 14.96
CA THR A 93 22.12 9.73 14.76
C THR A 93 20.71 9.59 14.22
N VAL A 94 20.58 9.01 13.03
CA VAL A 94 19.30 8.83 12.35
C VAL A 94 19.02 7.33 12.20
N VAL A 95 17.83 6.90 12.57
CA VAL A 95 17.36 5.52 12.37
C VAL A 95 16.19 5.56 11.40
N PRO A 96 16.41 5.29 10.09
CA PRO A 96 15.34 5.23 9.13
C PRO A 96 14.33 4.13 9.49
N LYS A 97 13.04 4.45 9.38
CA LYS A 97 11.94 3.51 9.60
C LYS A 97 11.16 3.32 8.32
N ASN A 98 10.72 2.09 8.11
CA ASN A 98 9.80 1.78 7.02
C ASN A 98 8.51 2.59 7.19
N ILE A 99 8.04 3.23 6.12
CA ILE A 99 6.79 3.99 6.07
C ILE A 99 5.71 3.33 5.20
N ILE A 100 6.06 2.22 4.54
CA ILE A 100 5.16 1.50 3.65
C ILE A 100 4.43 0.41 4.43
N HIS A 101 3.11 0.37 4.26
CA HIS A 101 2.24 -0.64 4.83
C HIS A 101 2.04 -1.78 3.84
N THR A 102 2.01 -3.02 4.33
CA THR A 102 1.34 -4.13 3.62
C THR A 102 -0.14 -4.11 4.00
N LEU A 103 -1.02 -3.90 3.02
CA LEU A 103 -2.45 -4.16 3.19
C LEU A 103 -2.73 -5.61 2.83
N LYS A 104 -3.27 -6.38 3.79
CA LYS A 104 -3.73 -7.76 3.58
C LYS A 104 -5.25 -7.76 3.59
N VAL A 105 -5.84 -8.21 2.49
CA VAL A 105 -7.29 -8.29 2.34
C VAL A 105 -7.72 -9.74 2.28
N LYS A 106 -8.76 -10.09 3.02
CA LYS A 106 -9.41 -11.41 3.00
C LYS A 106 -10.91 -11.24 2.84
N VAL A 107 -11.51 -12.02 1.95
CA VAL A 107 -12.95 -12.00 1.69
C VAL A 107 -13.51 -13.41 1.76
N HIS A 108 -14.49 -13.64 2.63
CA HIS A 108 -15.18 -14.94 2.77
C HIS A 108 -16.29 -15.10 1.74
N ILE A 109 -16.35 -16.28 1.12
CA ILE A 109 -17.24 -16.57 -0.02
C ILE A 109 -17.87 -17.96 0.12
N LYS A 110 -19.19 -18.04 -0.04
CA LYS A 110 -19.97 -19.26 -0.25
C LYS A 110 -20.14 -19.52 -1.76
N GLY A 111 -20.22 -20.78 -2.17
CA GLY A 111 -20.17 -21.15 -3.59
C GLY A 111 -18.78 -20.94 -4.20
N ILE A 112 -17.71 -20.95 -3.38
CA ILE A 112 -16.36 -20.56 -3.81
C ILE A 112 -15.78 -21.46 -4.92
N TYR A 113 -16.33 -22.67 -5.10
CA TYR A 113 -15.94 -23.54 -6.21
C TYR A 113 -16.38 -23.00 -7.57
N ASN A 114 -17.35 -22.09 -7.66
CA ASN A 114 -17.76 -21.44 -8.90
C ASN A 114 -16.86 -20.24 -9.25
N LEU A 115 -16.01 -19.78 -8.32
CA LEU A 115 -15.10 -18.66 -8.57
C LEU A 115 -14.00 -19.08 -9.54
N ARG A 116 -13.79 -18.27 -10.59
CA ARG A 116 -12.67 -18.41 -11.52
C ARG A 116 -11.52 -17.47 -11.17
N SER A 117 -11.81 -16.18 -11.04
CA SER A 117 -10.84 -15.20 -10.54
C SER A 117 -11.57 -14.02 -9.90
N ALA A 118 -10.79 -13.17 -9.23
CA ALA A 118 -11.25 -11.95 -8.59
C ALA A 118 -10.28 -10.82 -8.90
N ARG A 119 -10.81 -9.59 -8.90
CA ARG A 119 -10.04 -8.35 -8.86
C ARG A 119 -10.78 -7.37 -7.95
N ALA A 120 -10.07 -6.43 -7.36
CA ALA A 120 -10.72 -5.41 -6.55
C ALA A 120 -10.01 -4.05 -6.66
N SER A 121 -10.73 -3.01 -6.29
CA SER A 121 -10.16 -1.69 -5.99
C SER A 121 -10.46 -1.31 -4.55
N ILE A 122 -9.55 -0.58 -3.92
CA ILE A 122 -9.80 0.09 -2.63
C ILE A 122 -9.46 1.56 -2.75
N ASN A 123 -10.45 2.41 -2.57
CA ASN A 123 -10.28 3.85 -2.70
C ASN A 123 -9.87 4.50 -1.37
N SER A 124 -9.56 5.79 -1.45
CA SER A 124 -9.35 6.65 -0.28
C SER A 124 -8.22 6.22 0.66
N MET A 125 -7.24 5.48 0.13
CA MET A 125 -5.98 5.20 0.81
C MET A 125 -5.06 6.43 0.71
N ALA A 126 -4.05 6.55 1.57
CA ALA A 126 -3.10 7.65 1.48
C ALA A 126 -2.34 7.62 0.14
N GLU A 127 -2.28 8.76 -0.56
CA GLU A 127 -1.47 8.89 -1.80
C GLU A 127 0.03 8.82 -1.49
N GLY A 128 0.45 9.25 -0.30
CA GLY A 128 1.85 9.44 0.03
C GLY A 128 2.12 9.59 1.52
N HIS A 129 3.32 10.08 1.83
CA HIS A 129 3.80 10.33 3.19
C HIS A 129 4.61 11.63 3.26
N ARG A 130 4.30 12.44 4.27
CA ARG A 130 5.07 13.65 4.61
C ARG A 130 6.25 13.27 5.48
N LEU A 131 7.45 13.54 4.97
CA LEU A 131 8.71 12.96 5.42
C LEU A 131 9.18 13.52 6.77
N VAL A 132 8.82 14.77 7.06
CA VAL A 132 9.20 15.44 8.32
C VAL A 132 8.21 15.18 9.43
N SER A 133 6.91 15.41 9.16
CA SER A 133 5.86 15.14 10.15
C SER A 133 5.68 13.65 10.43
N ASN A 134 6.30 12.78 9.61
CA ASN A 134 6.20 11.34 9.65
C ASN A 134 4.73 10.85 9.70
N LYS A 135 3.93 11.35 8.75
CA LYS A 135 2.51 11.04 8.63
C LYS A 135 2.15 10.78 7.18
N PRO A 136 1.18 9.90 6.92
CA PRO A 136 0.54 9.84 5.61
C PRO A 136 0.04 11.22 5.15
N THR A 137 -0.09 11.39 3.83
CA THR A 137 -0.73 12.57 3.26
C THR A 137 -2.23 12.55 3.53
N LYS A 138 -2.87 13.71 3.39
CA LYS A 138 -4.34 13.82 3.37
C LYS A 138 -4.91 13.50 1.99
N SER A 139 -4.10 13.69 0.95
CA SER A 139 -4.47 13.34 -0.41
C SER A 139 -4.63 11.83 -0.53
N LYS A 140 -5.55 11.43 -1.39
CA LYS A 140 -6.07 10.08 -1.47
C LYS A 140 -5.75 9.46 -2.83
N ALA A 141 -5.59 8.15 -2.85
CA ALA A 141 -5.45 7.36 -4.06
C ALA A 141 -6.27 6.06 -3.95
N THR A 142 -6.48 5.45 -5.11
CA THR A 142 -7.10 4.14 -5.27
C THR A 142 -6.02 3.12 -5.62
N TYR A 143 -6.02 1.99 -4.91
CA TYR A 143 -5.14 0.86 -5.20
C TYR A 143 -5.93 -0.28 -5.82
N LEU A 144 -5.33 -0.96 -6.79
CA LEU A 144 -5.91 -2.12 -7.48
C LEU A 144 -5.28 -3.41 -6.96
N MET A 145 -6.08 -4.47 -6.91
CA MET A 145 -5.70 -5.79 -6.43
C MET A 145 -6.15 -6.83 -7.46
N GLU A 146 -5.22 -7.37 -8.23
CA GLU A 146 -5.51 -8.28 -9.34
C GLU A 146 -5.05 -9.71 -9.08
N GLU A 147 -4.06 -9.88 -8.19
CA GLU A 147 -3.52 -11.18 -7.82
C GLU A 147 -4.16 -11.69 -6.52
N TRP A 148 -5.05 -12.67 -6.64
CA TRP A 148 -5.76 -13.26 -5.51
C TRP A 148 -5.37 -14.73 -5.33
N ARG A 149 -5.43 -15.19 -4.08
CA ARG A 149 -5.31 -16.61 -3.74
C ARG A 149 -6.62 -17.12 -3.18
N LEU A 150 -7.11 -18.23 -3.71
CA LEU A 150 -8.30 -18.93 -3.21
C LEU A 150 -7.91 -20.03 -2.24
N THR A 151 -8.60 -20.08 -1.09
CA THR A 151 -8.52 -21.18 -0.13
C THR A 151 -9.92 -21.70 0.19
N ARG A 152 -10.15 -23.01 0.01
CA ARG A 152 -11.41 -23.67 0.39
C ARG A 152 -11.35 -24.15 1.83
N ASN A 153 -12.49 -24.15 2.51
CA ASN A 153 -12.61 -24.79 3.81
C ASN A 153 -12.56 -26.32 3.64
N GLU A 154 -11.71 -26.99 4.41
CA GLU A 154 -11.54 -28.45 4.35
C GLU A 154 -12.80 -29.21 4.78
N ALA A 155 -13.55 -28.68 5.75
CA ALA A 155 -14.75 -29.31 6.29
C ALA A 155 -15.98 -29.08 5.37
N ASP A 156 -16.02 -27.95 4.68
CA ASP A 156 -17.06 -27.62 3.71
C ASP A 156 -16.45 -26.91 2.48
N PRO A 157 -16.07 -27.68 1.44
CA PRO A 157 -15.46 -27.13 0.23
C PRO A 157 -16.34 -26.17 -0.56
N THR A 158 -17.63 -26.04 -0.22
CA THR A 158 -18.52 -25.02 -0.81
C THR A 158 -18.25 -23.62 -0.27
N THR A 159 -17.52 -23.52 0.85
CA THR A 159 -17.12 -22.27 1.49
C THR A 159 -15.62 -22.09 1.46
N GLY A 160 -15.17 -20.84 1.62
CA GLY A 160 -13.76 -20.53 1.72
C GLY A 160 -13.53 -19.02 1.74
N TYR A 161 -12.32 -18.62 1.41
CA TYR A 161 -11.96 -17.21 1.25
C TYR A 161 -11.02 -17.01 0.08
N ILE A 162 -11.01 -15.79 -0.43
CA ILE A 162 -9.92 -15.27 -1.25
C ILE A 162 -9.10 -14.27 -0.44
N GLU A 163 -7.80 -14.20 -0.70
CA GLU A 163 -6.93 -13.22 -0.07
C GLU A 163 -5.88 -12.68 -1.03
N THR A 164 -5.43 -11.45 -0.76
CA THR A 164 -4.37 -10.76 -1.49
C THR A 164 -3.58 -9.88 -0.54
N SER A 165 -2.42 -9.39 -1.01
CA SER A 165 -1.65 -8.39 -0.30
C SER A 165 -0.97 -7.43 -1.26
N ILE A 166 -1.05 -6.14 -0.95
CA ILE A 166 -0.40 -5.06 -1.71
C ILE A 166 0.38 -4.15 -0.78
N THR A 167 1.31 -3.35 -1.32
CA THR A 167 1.92 -2.24 -0.58
C THR A 167 1.15 -0.94 -0.77
N CYS A 168 1.15 -0.08 0.26
CA CYS A 168 0.54 1.25 0.21
C CYS A 168 1.12 2.18 1.30
N PHE A 169 0.78 3.46 1.27
CA PHE A 169 1.13 4.40 2.37
C PHE A 169 0.19 4.30 3.58
N GLY A 170 -0.76 3.37 3.57
CA GLY A 170 -1.73 3.16 4.65
C GLY A 170 -2.95 4.09 4.56
N LEU A 171 -3.57 4.36 5.72
CA LEU A 171 -4.75 5.22 5.80
C LEU A 171 -4.35 6.71 5.83
N PRO A 172 -5.12 7.61 5.19
CA PRO A 172 -4.77 9.04 5.11
C PRO A 172 -4.77 9.73 6.47
N ASP A 173 -4.00 10.82 6.60
CA ASP A 173 -4.00 11.63 7.82
C ASP A 173 -5.38 12.24 8.07
N GLY A 174 -5.93 12.01 9.27
CA GLY A 174 -7.27 12.44 9.65
C GLY A 174 -8.38 11.43 9.38
N HIS A 175 -8.05 10.21 8.93
CA HIS A 175 -9.00 9.10 8.85
C HIS A 175 -9.66 8.81 10.21
N GLN A 176 -10.99 8.66 10.23
CA GLN A 176 -11.83 8.60 11.43
C GLN A 176 -12.41 7.21 11.71
N ALA A 177 -12.04 6.20 10.92
CA ALA A 177 -12.61 4.86 10.96
C ALA A 177 -14.14 4.84 10.80
N MET A 178 -14.68 5.71 9.95
CA MET A 178 -16.08 5.65 9.51
C MET A 178 -16.19 4.73 8.28
N ALA A 179 -17.29 3.99 8.15
CA ALA A 179 -17.42 2.95 7.13
C ALA A 179 -17.26 3.52 5.70
N GLU A 180 -17.86 4.68 5.46
CA GLU A 180 -17.88 5.40 4.19
C GLU A 180 -16.54 6.03 3.77
N GLU A 181 -15.53 6.05 4.66
CA GLU A 181 -14.23 6.65 4.32
C GLU A 181 -13.43 5.84 3.30
N ASN A 182 -13.74 4.55 3.15
CA ASN A 182 -13.13 3.67 2.17
C ASN A 182 -14.18 2.73 1.57
N LEU A 183 -14.17 2.63 0.24
CA LEU A 183 -14.97 1.68 -0.51
C LEU A 183 -14.03 0.65 -1.14
N LEU A 184 -14.23 -0.62 -0.81
CA LEU A 184 -13.66 -1.74 -1.54
C LEU A 184 -14.69 -2.23 -2.54
N SER A 185 -14.35 -2.24 -3.83
CA SER A 185 -15.18 -2.80 -4.89
C SER A 185 -14.54 -4.08 -5.39
N LEU A 186 -15.16 -5.23 -5.11
CA LEU A 186 -14.72 -6.55 -5.55
C LEU A 186 -15.50 -6.97 -6.80
N SER A 187 -14.82 -7.29 -7.88
CA SER A 187 -15.39 -7.93 -9.06
C SER A 187 -14.91 -9.38 -9.14
N VAL A 188 -15.81 -10.30 -9.42
CA VAL A 188 -15.51 -11.73 -9.58
C VAL A 188 -16.06 -12.24 -10.91
N LEU A 189 -15.37 -13.19 -11.54
CA LEU A 189 -15.92 -13.98 -12.65
C LEU A 189 -16.01 -15.43 -12.23
N LEU A 190 -17.04 -16.07 -12.74
CA LEU A 190 -17.31 -17.46 -12.46
C LEU A 190 -16.71 -18.38 -13.52
N GLN A 191 -16.75 -19.69 -13.27
CA GLN A 191 -16.15 -20.72 -14.12
C GLN A 191 -16.77 -20.87 -15.51
N ASP A 192 -17.91 -20.23 -15.77
CA ASP A 192 -18.53 -20.16 -17.09
C ASP A 192 -17.88 -19.12 -18.03
N ASN A 193 -16.88 -18.38 -17.53
CA ASN A 193 -16.19 -17.27 -18.20
C ASN A 193 -17.11 -16.15 -18.68
N LYS A 194 -18.33 -16.05 -18.15
CA LYS A 194 -19.35 -15.12 -18.63
C LYS A 194 -19.99 -14.35 -17.48
N THR A 195 -20.31 -15.05 -16.40
CA THR A 195 -20.98 -14.43 -15.26
C THR A 195 -19.97 -13.63 -14.45
N MET A 196 -20.09 -12.31 -14.51
CA MET A 196 -19.37 -11.36 -13.68
C MET A 196 -20.31 -10.83 -12.59
N MET A 197 -19.80 -10.70 -11.37
CA MET A 197 -20.53 -10.11 -10.25
C MET A 197 -19.67 -9.06 -9.55
N GLU A 198 -20.32 -8.02 -9.03
CA GLU A 198 -19.66 -6.93 -8.31
C GLU A 198 -20.23 -6.77 -6.90
N PHE A 199 -19.34 -6.53 -5.94
CA PHE A 199 -19.68 -6.37 -4.54
C PHE A 199 -18.99 -5.13 -3.96
N PRO A 200 -19.75 -4.06 -3.63
CA PRO A 200 -19.24 -2.89 -2.93
C PRO A 200 -19.28 -3.07 -1.41
N PHE A 201 -18.18 -2.76 -0.72
CA PHE A 201 -18.07 -2.80 0.74
C PHE A 201 -17.57 -1.47 1.29
N GLN A 202 -18.34 -0.86 2.19
CA GLN A 202 -17.88 0.25 3.01
C GLN A 202 -17.01 -0.29 4.15
N VAL A 203 -15.69 -0.11 4.04
CA VAL A 203 -14.69 -0.80 4.85
C VAL A 203 -13.86 0.11 5.74
N GLY A 204 -14.13 1.42 5.76
CA GLY A 204 -13.30 2.38 6.49
C GLY A 204 -13.20 2.08 7.99
N ASN A 205 -14.24 1.46 8.59
CA ASN A 205 -14.24 1.05 10.00
C ASN A 205 -13.70 -0.38 10.26
N MET A 206 -13.29 -1.11 9.21
CA MET A 206 -12.91 -2.53 9.31
C MET A 206 -11.39 -2.77 9.38
N PHE A 207 -10.57 -1.74 9.13
CA PHE A 207 -9.12 -1.89 9.17
C PHE A 207 -8.62 -2.17 10.59
N THR A 208 -7.81 -3.22 10.72
CA THR A 208 -7.06 -3.50 11.95
C THR A 208 -5.57 -3.38 11.69
N LYS A 209 -4.84 -2.83 12.66
CA LYS A 209 -3.38 -2.71 12.61
C LYS A 209 -2.76 -3.87 13.37
N SER A 210 -1.63 -4.40 12.90
CA SER A 210 -0.81 -5.29 13.73
C SER A 210 -0.43 -4.59 15.04
N THR A 211 -0.76 -5.16 16.19
CA THR A 211 -0.37 -4.65 17.51
C THR A 211 0.52 -5.64 18.26
N GLY A 212 1.76 -5.24 18.58
CA GLY A 212 2.64 -5.92 19.55
C GLY A 212 3.49 -7.08 19.02
N ALA A 213 4.36 -7.58 19.93
CA ALA A 213 5.45 -8.60 19.91
C ALA A 213 5.86 -9.37 18.63
N ASP A 214 4.98 -9.60 17.67
CA ASP A 214 5.27 -10.18 16.34
C ASP A 214 5.71 -9.13 15.32
N ASN A 215 5.70 -7.84 15.69
CA ASN A 215 6.42 -6.82 14.95
C ASN A 215 7.92 -7.13 15.03
N GLN A 216 8.46 -7.84 14.02
CA GLN A 216 9.81 -7.49 13.57
C GLN A 216 9.81 -5.97 13.41
N GLU A 217 10.71 -5.27 14.09
CA GLU A 217 10.61 -3.85 14.54
C GLU A 217 10.27 -2.77 13.47
N ASN A 218 9.98 -3.14 12.22
CA ASN A 218 9.68 -2.25 11.10
C ASN A 218 8.55 -2.75 10.15
N GLN A 219 7.75 -3.75 10.53
CA GLN A 219 6.61 -4.16 9.68
C GLN A 219 5.34 -3.36 10.01
N LEU A 220 4.84 -2.62 9.01
CA LEU A 220 3.55 -1.94 9.06
C LEU A 220 2.54 -2.80 8.30
N VAL A 221 1.57 -3.38 8.99
CA VAL A 221 0.56 -4.26 8.37
C VAL A 221 -0.84 -3.78 8.73
N LEU A 222 -1.67 -3.62 7.70
CA LEU A 222 -3.10 -3.40 7.79
C LEU A 222 -3.81 -4.68 7.38
N TYR A 223 -4.76 -5.13 8.18
CA TYR A 223 -5.64 -6.25 7.85
C TYR A 223 -7.04 -5.72 7.58
N LEU A 224 -7.65 -6.23 6.51
CA LEU A 224 -9.04 -6.02 6.16
C LEU A 224 -9.68 -7.38 5.90
N GLU A 225 -10.65 -7.76 6.73
CA GLU A 225 -11.38 -9.02 6.61
C GLU A 225 -12.86 -8.73 6.39
N ILE A 226 -13.41 -9.26 5.29
CA ILE A 226 -14.80 -9.07 4.89
C ILE A 226 -15.52 -10.41 5.04
N ASP A 227 -16.50 -10.43 5.96
CA ASP A 227 -17.39 -11.56 6.20
C ASP A 227 -18.85 -11.09 6.06
N ASP A 228 -19.26 -10.83 4.82
CA ASP A 228 -20.56 -10.25 4.48
C ASP A 228 -21.48 -11.25 3.76
N ASN A 229 -21.31 -12.55 4.05
CA ASN A 229 -22.15 -13.63 3.50
C ASN A 229 -22.25 -13.69 1.96
N ILE A 230 -21.21 -13.27 1.24
CA ILE A 230 -21.14 -13.36 -0.23
C ILE A 230 -21.43 -14.79 -0.66
N THR A 231 -22.37 -14.96 -1.59
CA THR A 231 -22.77 -16.27 -2.12
C THR A 231 -22.78 -16.22 -3.64
N LEU A 232 -21.95 -17.06 -4.26
CA LEU A 232 -21.88 -17.19 -5.72
C LEU A 232 -22.91 -18.22 -6.21
N PRO A 233 -23.60 -17.95 -7.33
CA PRO A 233 -24.51 -18.90 -7.94
C PRO A 233 -23.74 -20.08 -8.57
N ASP A 234 -24.44 -21.19 -8.77
CA ASP A 234 -23.95 -22.30 -9.58
C ASP A 234 -23.95 -21.95 -11.06
N VAL A 235 -22.84 -22.26 -11.73
CA VAL A 235 -22.68 -22.08 -13.18
C VAL A 235 -22.12 -23.35 -13.81
N GLU A 236 -22.42 -23.57 -15.10
CA GLU A 236 -21.82 -24.65 -15.86
C GLU A 236 -20.41 -24.21 -16.35
N PRO A 237 -19.32 -24.91 -15.97
CA PRO A 237 -17.98 -24.53 -16.38
C PRO A 237 -17.80 -24.56 -17.90
N GLU A 238 -17.16 -23.52 -18.45
CA GLU A 238 -16.89 -23.50 -19.88
C GLU A 238 -15.76 -24.49 -20.22
N GLY A 239 -16.06 -25.47 -21.09
CA GLY A 239 -15.04 -26.38 -21.61
C GLY A 239 -14.56 -27.47 -20.63
N GLY A 240 -15.44 -28.09 -19.83
CA GLY A 240 -15.29 -29.46 -19.30
C GLY A 240 -14.03 -29.86 -18.52
N THR A 241 -13.14 -28.91 -18.21
CA THR A 241 -11.87 -29.16 -17.52
C THR A 241 -11.72 -28.17 -16.38
N SER A 242 -11.56 -28.71 -15.18
CA SER A 242 -11.29 -28.00 -13.93
C SER A 242 -9.88 -27.37 -13.97
N GLY A 243 -9.73 -26.26 -14.70
CA GLY A 243 -8.47 -25.53 -14.87
C GLY A 243 -8.32 -24.42 -13.82
N GLY A 244 -7.18 -24.43 -13.11
CA GLY A 244 -6.89 -23.67 -11.89
C GLY A 244 -7.03 -22.14 -11.93
N PHE A 245 -7.01 -21.57 -10.72
CA PHE A 245 -7.08 -20.15 -10.34
C PHE A 245 -5.89 -19.29 -10.85
N ASP A 246 -5.16 -19.77 -11.86
CA ASP A 246 -3.84 -19.30 -12.30
C ASP A 246 -3.88 -18.73 -13.74
N ALA A 247 -5.05 -18.28 -14.18
CA ALA A 247 -5.22 -17.64 -15.49
C ALA A 247 -4.86 -16.15 -15.39
N GLU A 248 -4.01 -15.67 -16.31
CA GLU A 248 -3.69 -14.25 -16.48
C GLU A 248 -4.99 -13.42 -16.55
N VAL A 249 -5.03 -12.30 -15.80
CA VAL A 249 -6.17 -11.39 -15.74
C VAL A 249 -6.23 -10.57 -17.05
N GLU A 250 -6.58 -11.21 -18.16
CA GLU A 250 -6.78 -10.52 -19.45
C GLU A 250 -8.09 -9.73 -19.46
N ASP A 251 -7.99 -8.46 -19.85
CA ASP A 251 -9.02 -7.41 -19.99
C ASP A 251 -10.46 -7.94 -20.14
N TRP A 252 -11.22 -7.91 -19.03
CA TRP A 252 -12.48 -8.62 -18.81
C TRP A 252 -13.69 -7.98 -19.51
N GLY A 253 -13.43 -7.04 -20.42
CA GLY A 253 -14.43 -6.13 -20.95
C GLY A 253 -14.77 -5.00 -19.98
N ASP A 254 -15.49 -4.00 -20.50
CA ASP A 254 -15.96 -2.83 -19.77
C ASP A 254 -17.03 -3.18 -18.73
N GLU A 255 -16.98 -2.50 -17.58
CA GLU A 255 -17.99 -2.52 -16.51
C GLU A 255 -19.41 -2.29 -17.08
N GLU A 256 -20.31 -3.26 -16.92
CA GLU A 256 -21.74 -3.04 -17.14
C GLU A 256 -22.33 -2.42 -15.86
N GLU A 257 -22.71 -1.14 -15.95
CA GLU A 257 -23.45 -0.45 -14.88
C GLU A 257 -24.80 -1.16 -14.66
N TYR A 258 -24.97 -1.77 -13.48
CA TYR A 258 -26.28 -2.12 -12.97
C TYR A 258 -26.69 -1.08 -11.93
N GLU A 259 -27.76 -0.33 -12.21
CA GLU A 259 -28.41 0.55 -11.23
C GLU A 259 -28.89 -0.29 -10.04
N ILE A 260 -28.28 -0.07 -8.88
CA ILE A 260 -28.81 -0.56 -7.61
C ILE A 260 -29.84 0.48 -7.15
N GLU A 261 -31.12 0.13 -7.16
CA GLU A 261 -32.16 0.92 -6.50
C GLU A 261 -31.84 0.98 -4.99
N ILE A 262 -31.65 2.20 -4.49
CA ILE A 262 -31.33 2.53 -3.09
C ILE A 262 -32.61 2.61 -2.25
#